data_AF-A0A353GEV4-F1
#
_entry.id   AF-A0A353GEV4-F1
#
_cell.length_a   1.000
_cell.length_b   1.000
_cell.length_c   1.000
_cell.angle_alpha   90.00
_cell.angle_beta   90.00
_cell.angle_gamma   90.00
#
_symmetry.space_group_name_H-M   'P 1'
#
loop_
_entity.id
_entity.type
_entity.pdbx_description
1 polymer ?
#
loop_
_entity_poly.entity_id
_entity_poly.type
_entity_poly.pdbx_seq_one_letter_code
_entity_poly.pdbx_strand_id
1 'polypeptide(L)'
;MRSQQALNKYKENRQKFQAPPSTVASSAQTQASVLNNVRTNSGTTRVVTVNHYYLQRDDFYNRYSYSTPSWAYRSSPSFGMWDAMFLWFMLDHINDRQYSSMYYHHYDDPAIQAWRREADTLARDNADLRAKLATLDSSQQGFANVQRDPSYLPQEVGATALSAEQAERVFAREKSGFSLLNVFFWMGIFGFSLALACGIIWAIVRFVTPKKEGATI
;
A
#
# COMPACT_ATOMS: atom_id res chain seq x y z
N MET A 1 -28.36 -14.41 -14.75
CA MET A 1 -27.65 -14.45 -16.04
C MET A 1 -27.58 -13.09 -16.76
N ARG A 2 -28.67 -12.32 -16.87
CA ARG A 2 -28.66 -10.99 -17.52
C ARG A 2 -27.75 -9.94 -16.86
N SER A 3 -27.59 -9.97 -15.53
CA SER A 3 -26.70 -9.06 -14.78
C SER A 3 -25.21 -9.26 -15.09
N GLN A 4 -24.78 -10.51 -15.26
CA GLN A 4 -23.38 -10.85 -15.52
C GLN A 4 -22.98 -10.52 -16.97
N GLN A 5 -23.88 -10.71 -17.93
CA GLN A 5 -23.70 -10.23 -19.30
C GLN A 5 -23.66 -8.70 -19.39
N ALA A 6 -24.49 -7.98 -18.62
CA ALA A 6 -24.44 -6.52 -18.55
C ALA A 6 -23.11 -6.03 -17.96
N LEU A 7 -22.62 -6.67 -16.89
CA LEU A 7 -21.32 -6.36 -16.29
C LEU A 7 -20.16 -6.60 -17.29
N ASN A 8 -20.19 -7.70 -18.03
CA ASN A 8 -19.15 -8.02 -19.01
C ASN A 8 -19.18 -7.03 -20.19
N LYS A 9 -20.36 -6.71 -20.74
CA LYS A 9 -20.51 -5.68 -21.79
C LYS A 9 -20.05 -4.30 -21.31
N TYR A 10 -20.35 -3.95 -20.07
CA TYR A 10 -19.87 -2.71 -19.46
C TYR A 10 -18.33 -2.70 -19.38
N LYS A 11 -17.71 -3.79 -18.89
CA LYS A 11 -16.25 -3.93 -18.83
C LYS A 11 -15.60 -3.84 -20.21
N GLU A 12 -16.15 -4.53 -21.21
CA GLU A 12 -15.70 -4.50 -22.60
C GLU A 12 -15.79 -3.09 -23.19
N ASN A 13 -16.93 -2.41 -23.03
CA ASN A 13 -17.08 -1.04 -23.52
C ASN A 13 -16.13 -0.07 -22.80
N ARG A 14 -15.95 -0.23 -21.49
CA ARG A 14 -14.99 0.59 -20.73
C ARG A 14 -13.57 0.41 -21.25
N GLN A 15 -13.17 -0.83 -21.53
CA GLN A 15 -11.84 -1.16 -22.07
C GLN A 15 -11.62 -0.59 -23.47
N LYS A 16 -12.65 -0.48 -24.32
CA LYS A 16 -12.53 0.09 -25.67
C LYS A 16 -12.19 1.58 -25.70
N PHE A 17 -12.59 2.33 -24.68
CA PHE A 17 -12.45 3.78 -24.64
C PHE A 17 -11.41 4.27 -23.63
N GLN A 18 -10.89 3.40 -22.77
CA GLN A 18 -9.82 3.72 -21.83
C GLN A 18 -8.46 3.50 -22.47
N ALA A 19 -7.55 4.45 -22.26
CA ALA A 19 -6.14 4.20 -22.54
C ALA A 19 -5.67 2.98 -21.72
N PRO A 20 -4.87 2.07 -22.29
CA PRO A 20 -4.32 0.97 -21.53
C PRO A 20 -3.45 1.49 -20.37
N PRO A 21 -3.32 0.73 -19.27
CA PRO A 21 -2.33 1.03 -18.24
C PRO A 21 -0.96 1.20 -18.86
N SER A 22 -0.16 2.14 -18.35
CA SER A 22 1.21 2.28 -18.83
C SER A 22 1.99 1.01 -18.51
N THR A 23 2.72 0.50 -19.49
CA THR A 23 3.57 -0.70 -19.33
C THR A 23 4.91 -0.39 -18.67
N VAL A 24 5.20 0.89 -18.40
CA VAL A 24 6.43 1.32 -17.74
C VAL A 24 6.33 1.01 -16.25
N ALA A 25 7.10 0.03 -15.81
CA ALA A 25 7.19 -0.35 -14.40
C ALA A 25 8.03 0.67 -13.61
N SER A 26 7.64 0.89 -12.35
CA SER A 26 8.50 1.57 -11.38
C SER A 26 9.76 0.75 -11.09
N SER A 27 10.81 1.40 -10.61
CA SER A 27 12.01 0.69 -10.17
C SER A 27 11.67 -0.28 -9.03
N ALA A 28 12.27 -1.48 -9.03
CA ALA A 28 11.99 -2.50 -8.02
C ALA A 28 12.31 -2.02 -6.59
N GLN A 29 13.38 -1.22 -6.43
CA GLN A 29 13.77 -0.63 -5.16
C GLN A 29 12.75 0.41 -4.67
N THR A 30 12.34 1.33 -5.54
CA THR A 30 11.32 2.35 -5.20
C THR A 30 10.02 1.65 -4.81
N GLN A 31 9.59 0.67 -5.61
CA GLN A 31 8.39 -0.10 -5.32
C GLN A 31 8.45 -0.81 -3.98
N ALA A 32 9.52 -1.55 -3.69
CA ALA A 32 9.66 -2.22 -2.40
C ALA A 32 9.61 -1.22 -1.23
N SER A 33 10.28 -0.07 -1.36
CA SER A 33 10.40 0.95 -0.32
C SER A 33 9.05 1.62 -0.03
N VAL A 34 8.35 2.07 -1.07
CA VAL A 34 7.02 2.70 -0.96
C VAL A 34 5.99 1.72 -0.39
N LEU A 35 5.93 0.49 -0.91
CA LEU A 35 4.98 -0.50 -0.40
C LEU A 35 5.22 -0.84 1.07
N ASN A 36 6.48 -0.86 1.52
CA ASN A 36 6.79 -1.06 2.93
C ASN A 36 6.40 0.15 3.79
N ASN A 37 6.65 1.38 3.32
CA ASN A 37 6.24 2.61 4.00
C ASN A 37 4.71 2.67 4.20
N VAL A 38 3.94 2.36 3.14
CA VAL A 38 2.48 2.31 3.23
C VAL A 38 2.03 1.29 4.28
N ARG A 39 2.66 0.11 4.33
CA ARG A 39 2.32 -0.92 5.34
C ARG A 39 2.58 -0.45 6.76
N THR A 40 3.73 0.20 7.01
CA THR A 40 4.09 0.65 8.36
C THR A 40 3.23 1.81 8.84
N ASN A 41 2.84 2.71 7.93
CA ASN A 41 2.07 3.92 8.26
C ASN A 41 0.55 3.70 8.26
N SER A 42 0.07 2.64 7.61
CA SER A 42 -1.31 2.16 7.73
C SER A 42 -1.48 1.50 9.10
N GLY A 43 -1.54 2.30 10.15
CA GLY A 43 -1.46 1.90 11.56
C GLY A 43 -2.57 1.00 12.11
N THR A 44 -3.13 0.07 11.33
CA THR A 44 -4.03 -0.95 11.88
C THR A 44 -4.03 -2.20 11.02
N THR A 45 -3.79 -3.33 11.69
CA THR A 45 -4.14 -4.70 11.30
C THR A 45 -5.64 -4.87 11.12
N ARG A 46 -6.26 -4.09 10.23
CA ARG A 46 -7.68 -4.20 9.88
C ARG A 46 -7.72 -4.61 8.43
N VAL A 47 -7.81 -5.92 8.22
CA VAL A 47 -8.09 -6.61 6.95
C VAL A 47 -8.64 -5.65 5.91
N VAL A 48 -7.75 -5.01 5.17
CA VAL A 48 -8.11 -4.00 4.18
C VAL A 48 -8.54 -4.80 2.96
N THR A 49 -9.84 -5.00 2.83
CA THR A 49 -10.41 -5.56 1.62
C THR A 49 -10.28 -4.55 0.48
N VAL A 50 -10.33 -5.01 -0.77
CA VAL A 50 -10.37 -4.14 -1.97
C VAL A 50 -11.44 -3.06 -1.86
N ASN A 51 -12.58 -3.35 -1.20
CA ASN A 51 -13.62 -2.37 -0.94
C ASN A 51 -13.14 -1.20 -0.06
N HIS A 52 -12.29 -1.47 0.91
CA HIS A 52 -11.78 -0.45 1.81
C HIS A 52 -10.76 0.48 1.13
N TYR A 53 -10.01 -0.02 0.14
CA TYR A 53 -9.16 0.83 -0.71
C TYR A 53 -9.97 1.90 -1.44
N TYR A 54 -11.06 1.51 -2.13
CA TYR A 54 -11.89 2.48 -2.86
C TYR A 54 -12.56 3.48 -1.92
N LEU A 55 -13.01 3.05 -0.74
CA LEU A 55 -13.59 3.97 0.25
C LEU A 55 -12.58 4.98 0.79
N GLN A 56 -11.36 4.56 1.13
CA GLN A 56 -10.30 5.47 1.59
C GLN A 56 -9.91 6.46 0.49
N ARG A 57 -9.82 5.97 -0.75
CA ARG A 57 -9.49 6.79 -1.90
C ARG A 57 -10.56 7.84 -2.17
N ASP A 58 -11.83 7.45 -2.16
CA ASP A 58 -12.94 8.36 -2.40
C ASP A 58 -13.04 9.40 -1.28
N ASP A 59 -12.89 8.97 -0.02
CA ASP A 59 -12.82 9.89 1.13
C ASP A 59 -11.63 10.86 1.04
N PHE A 60 -10.45 10.38 0.64
CA PHE A 60 -9.29 11.23 0.39
C PHE A 60 -9.62 12.36 -0.60
N TYR A 61 -10.10 12.05 -1.79
CA TYR A 61 -10.42 13.07 -2.79
C TYR A 61 -11.58 13.99 -2.36
N ASN A 62 -12.56 13.46 -1.65
CA ASN A 62 -13.66 14.25 -1.10
C ASN A 62 -13.18 15.29 -0.08
N ARG A 63 -12.23 14.95 0.80
CA ARG A 63 -11.65 15.89 1.77
C ARG A 63 -10.98 17.09 1.10
N TYR A 64 -10.37 16.88 -0.06
CA TYR A 64 -9.76 17.94 -0.86
C TYR A 64 -10.75 18.60 -1.83
N SER A 65 -12.01 18.19 -1.85
CA SER A 65 -13.01 18.62 -2.85
C SER A 65 -12.48 18.46 -4.29
N TYR A 66 -11.62 17.47 -4.52
CA TYR A 66 -10.94 17.30 -5.78
C TYR A 66 -11.83 16.57 -6.78
N SER A 67 -11.93 17.13 -7.98
CA SER A 67 -12.57 16.48 -9.13
C SER A 67 -11.57 16.37 -10.27
N THR A 68 -11.38 15.17 -10.79
CA THR A 68 -10.45 14.91 -11.91
C THR A 68 -10.86 15.71 -13.15
N PRO A 69 -9.97 16.54 -13.71
CA PRO A 69 -10.26 17.30 -14.92
C PRO A 69 -10.62 16.40 -16.11
N SER A 70 -11.49 16.87 -17.00
CA SER A 70 -12.02 16.07 -18.11
C SER A 70 -10.93 15.49 -19.04
N TRP A 71 -9.85 16.25 -19.26
CA TRP A 71 -8.72 15.82 -20.09
C TRP A 71 -7.90 14.71 -19.43
N ALA A 72 -7.90 14.58 -18.10
CA ALA A 72 -7.19 13.52 -17.40
C ALA A 72 -7.85 12.14 -17.60
N TYR A 73 -9.12 12.08 -18.01
CA TYR A 73 -9.74 10.81 -18.42
C TYR A 73 -9.20 10.24 -19.74
N ARG A 74 -8.44 11.03 -20.50
CA ARG A 74 -7.72 10.56 -21.70
C ARG A 74 -6.34 9.97 -21.37
N SER A 75 -5.92 10.08 -20.12
CA SER A 75 -4.65 9.57 -19.60
C SER A 75 -4.70 8.05 -19.39
N SER A 76 -3.53 7.40 -19.38
CA SER A 76 -3.41 6.05 -18.82
C SER A 76 -3.94 6.01 -17.37
N PRO A 77 -4.65 4.94 -16.96
CA PRO A 77 -5.25 4.85 -15.62
C PRO A 77 -4.21 4.66 -14.50
N SER A 78 -2.97 4.30 -14.84
CA SER A 78 -1.86 4.14 -13.91
C SER A 78 -0.53 4.15 -14.65
N PHE A 79 0.54 4.44 -13.89
CA PHE A 79 1.92 4.42 -14.33
C PHE A 79 2.73 3.57 -13.38
N GLY A 80 3.05 2.33 -13.79
CA GLY A 80 3.73 1.37 -12.93
C GLY A 80 2.97 1.14 -11.62
N MET A 81 3.57 1.54 -10.50
CA MET A 81 2.91 1.43 -9.21
C MET A 81 1.99 2.60 -8.85
N TRP A 82 2.05 3.70 -9.59
CA TRP A 82 1.35 4.93 -9.27
C TRP A 82 -0.03 4.99 -9.90
N ASP A 83 -1.03 5.38 -9.11
CA ASP A 83 -2.38 5.67 -9.60
C ASP A 83 -2.37 7.00 -10.37
N ALA A 84 -2.92 7.02 -11.58
CA ALA A 84 -2.88 8.23 -12.41
C ALA A 84 -3.73 9.36 -11.81
N MET A 85 -4.87 9.04 -11.19
CA MET A 85 -5.72 10.05 -10.56
C MET A 85 -5.00 10.75 -9.42
N PHE A 86 -4.19 9.99 -8.66
CA PHE A 86 -3.33 10.57 -7.64
C PHE A 86 -2.24 11.48 -8.23
N LEU A 87 -1.58 11.08 -9.33
CA LEU A 87 -0.56 11.94 -9.96
C LEU A 87 -1.16 13.25 -10.49
N TRP A 88 -2.37 13.21 -11.03
CA TRP A 88 -3.09 14.41 -11.45
C TRP A 88 -3.52 15.28 -10.26
N PHE A 89 -3.96 14.66 -9.17
CA PHE A 89 -4.23 15.35 -7.90
C PHE A 89 -2.97 16.04 -7.34
N MET A 90 -1.83 15.34 -7.33
CA MET A 90 -0.55 15.88 -6.89
C MET A 90 -0.15 17.12 -7.70
N LEU A 91 -0.35 17.08 -9.03
CA LEU A 91 -0.11 18.23 -9.89
C LEU A 91 -1.05 19.41 -9.58
N ASP A 92 -2.30 19.14 -9.25
CA ASP A 92 -3.28 20.16 -8.86
C ASP A 92 -2.91 20.83 -7.53
N HIS A 93 -2.32 20.07 -6.61
CA HIS A 93 -1.91 20.52 -5.28
C HIS A 93 -0.40 20.80 -5.19
N ILE A 94 0.24 21.14 -6.30
CA ILE A 94 1.70 21.25 -6.34
C ILE A 94 2.27 22.39 -5.49
N ASN A 95 1.42 23.37 -5.16
CA ASN A 95 1.76 24.47 -4.25
C ASN A 95 1.93 23.99 -2.80
N ASP A 96 1.36 22.84 -2.44
CA ASP A 96 1.59 22.23 -1.14
C ASP A 96 2.93 21.50 -1.15
N ARG A 97 3.77 21.82 -0.18
CA ARG A 97 5.16 21.34 -0.14
C ARG A 97 5.26 19.81 -0.13
N GLN A 98 4.31 19.10 0.49
CA GLN A 98 4.34 17.64 0.53
C GLN A 98 4.16 16.99 -0.85
N TYR A 99 3.35 17.57 -1.73
CA TYR A 99 3.09 17.02 -3.06
C TYR A 99 4.20 17.38 -4.05
N SER A 100 4.77 18.59 -3.94
CA SER A 100 6.00 18.91 -4.68
C SER A 100 7.21 18.08 -4.25
N SER A 101 7.31 17.79 -2.94
CA SER A 101 8.32 16.86 -2.42
C SER A 101 8.12 15.44 -2.95
N MET A 102 6.88 14.98 -3.11
CA MET A 102 6.60 13.66 -3.69
C MET A 102 7.16 13.54 -5.11
N TYR A 103 6.86 14.50 -6.00
CA TYR A 103 7.44 14.49 -7.34
C TYR A 103 8.96 14.58 -7.30
N TYR A 104 9.50 15.41 -6.40
CA TYR A 104 10.94 15.48 -6.19
C TYR A 104 11.51 14.09 -5.84
N HIS A 105 11.08 13.45 -4.77
CA HIS A 105 11.69 12.20 -4.33
C HIS A 105 11.61 11.05 -5.37
N HIS A 106 10.62 11.09 -6.26
CA HIS A 106 10.40 10.07 -7.31
C HIS A 106 10.71 10.53 -8.74
N TYR A 107 11.43 11.64 -8.91
CA TYR A 107 11.74 12.22 -10.23
C TYR A 107 12.45 11.23 -11.18
N ASP A 108 13.32 10.38 -10.62
CA ASP A 108 14.09 9.38 -11.38
C ASP A 108 13.33 8.07 -11.59
N ASP A 109 12.09 7.93 -11.08
CA ASP A 109 11.25 6.76 -11.31
C ASP A 109 10.78 6.73 -12.78
N PRO A 110 11.07 5.67 -13.55
CA PRO A 110 10.61 5.53 -14.94
C PRO A 110 9.09 5.72 -15.11
N ALA A 111 8.30 5.31 -14.12
CA ALA A 111 6.85 5.47 -14.15
C ALA A 111 6.41 6.95 -14.00
N ILE A 112 7.07 7.71 -13.12
CA ILE A 112 6.83 9.15 -12.99
C ILE A 112 7.26 9.89 -14.26
N GLN A 113 8.38 9.50 -14.86
CA GLN A 113 8.81 10.05 -16.14
C GLN A 113 7.84 9.72 -17.28
N ALA A 114 7.23 8.53 -17.26
CA ALA A 114 6.20 8.14 -18.23
C ALA A 114 4.95 9.02 -18.08
N TRP A 115 4.47 9.23 -16.85
CA TRP A 115 3.39 10.17 -16.57
C TRP A 115 3.74 11.58 -17.05
N ARG A 116 4.97 12.06 -16.77
CA ARG A 116 5.42 13.38 -17.20
C ARG A 116 5.34 13.56 -18.71
N ARG A 117 5.83 12.58 -19.50
CA ARG A 117 5.74 12.62 -20.97
C ARG A 117 4.30 12.67 -21.48
N GLU A 118 3.39 11.97 -20.82
CA GLU A 118 1.97 12.03 -21.17
C GLU A 118 1.36 13.38 -20.81
N ALA A 119 1.69 13.93 -19.64
CA ALA A 119 1.28 15.26 -19.23
C ALA A 119 1.75 16.34 -20.21
N ASP A 120 3.00 16.28 -20.65
CA ASP A 120 3.53 17.20 -21.67
C ASP A 120 2.78 17.06 -23.01
N THR A 121 2.37 15.84 -23.37
CA THR A 121 1.57 15.58 -24.58
C THR A 121 0.18 16.20 -24.47
N LEU A 122 -0.49 16.02 -23.33
CA LEU A 122 -1.81 16.62 -23.06
C LEU A 122 -1.74 18.16 -22.95
N ALA A 123 -0.61 18.71 -22.48
CA ALA A 123 -0.40 20.15 -22.33
C ALA A 123 -0.22 20.91 -23.65
N ARG A 124 0.04 20.21 -24.77
CA ARG A 124 0.15 20.83 -26.11
C ARG A 124 -1.12 21.59 -26.47
N ASP A 125 -2.27 21.02 -26.15
CA ASP A 125 -3.59 21.60 -26.47
C ASP A 125 -4.30 22.18 -25.23
N ASN A 126 -3.60 22.30 -24.10
CA ASN A 126 -4.18 22.75 -22.83
C ASN A 126 -3.25 23.74 -22.11
N ALA A 127 -3.62 25.02 -22.16
CA ALA A 127 -2.85 26.11 -21.56
C ALA A 127 -2.80 26.01 -20.03
N ASP A 128 -3.90 25.63 -19.38
CA ASP A 128 -3.96 25.50 -17.91
C ASP A 128 -3.04 24.39 -17.42
N LEU A 129 -3.05 23.23 -18.10
CA LEU A 129 -2.16 22.12 -17.76
C LEU A 129 -0.69 22.53 -17.95
N ARG A 130 -0.39 23.27 -19.01
CA ARG A 130 0.96 23.80 -19.25
C ARG A 130 1.43 24.71 -18.13
N ALA A 131 0.56 25.58 -17.61
CA ALA A 131 0.87 26.44 -16.47
C ALA A 131 1.13 25.63 -15.19
N LYS A 132 0.35 24.57 -14.93
CA LYS A 132 0.59 23.67 -13.79
C LYS A 132 1.93 22.94 -13.90
N LEU A 133 2.29 22.46 -15.09
CA LEU A 133 3.59 21.81 -15.32
C LEU A 133 4.76 22.78 -15.16
N ALA A 134 4.62 24.03 -15.61
CA ALA A 134 5.64 25.05 -15.36
C ALA A 134 5.80 25.35 -13.85
N THR A 135 4.69 25.36 -13.11
CA THR A 135 4.70 25.50 -11.65
C THR A 135 5.41 24.31 -10.98
N LEU A 136 5.11 23.09 -11.43
CA LEU A 136 5.81 21.88 -11.01
C LEU A 136 7.33 21.98 -11.20
N ASP A 137 7.78 22.43 -12.37
CA ASP A 137 9.21 22.56 -12.66
C ASP A 137 9.87 23.61 -11.76
N SER A 138 9.20 24.74 -11.55
CA SER A 138 9.71 25.80 -10.66
C SER A 138 9.82 25.34 -9.20
N SER A 139 8.88 24.51 -8.71
CA SER A 139 8.89 24.04 -7.32
C SER A 139 10.07 23.13 -7.01
N GLN A 140 10.65 22.48 -8.02
CA GLN A 140 11.82 21.59 -7.84
C GLN A 140 13.07 22.33 -7.40
N GLN A 141 13.18 23.62 -7.70
CA GLN A 141 14.34 24.44 -7.31
C GLN A 141 14.48 24.54 -5.78
N GLY A 142 13.38 24.45 -5.05
CA GLY A 142 13.35 24.46 -3.58
C GLY A 142 13.98 23.25 -2.91
N PHE A 143 14.35 22.21 -3.68
CA PHE A 143 14.85 20.94 -3.17
C PHE A 143 16.28 20.63 -3.63
N ALA A 144 17.01 21.57 -4.23
CA ALA A 144 18.33 21.33 -4.83
C ALA A 144 19.36 20.64 -3.91
N ASN A 145 19.25 20.82 -2.59
CA ASN A 145 20.16 20.25 -1.59
C ASN A 145 19.55 19.09 -0.78
N VAL A 146 18.37 18.58 -1.17
CA VAL A 146 17.68 17.52 -0.45
C VAL A 146 18.04 16.17 -1.08
N GLN A 147 18.39 15.16 -0.28
CA GLN A 147 18.62 13.83 -0.83
C GLN A 147 17.29 13.20 -1.25
N ARG A 148 17.25 12.57 -2.43
CA ARG A 148 16.08 11.79 -2.89
C ARG A 148 15.82 10.63 -1.91
N ASP A 149 14.55 10.37 -1.64
CA ASP A 149 14.10 9.32 -0.73
C ASP A 149 13.08 8.44 -1.47
N PRO A 150 13.47 7.26 -1.96
CA PRO A 150 12.59 6.40 -2.75
C PRO A 150 11.43 5.81 -1.94
N SER A 151 11.37 6.03 -0.62
CA SER A 151 10.27 5.61 0.24
C SER A 151 9.26 6.72 0.53
N TYR A 152 9.56 7.96 0.14
CA TYR A 152 8.77 9.13 0.52
C TYR A 152 7.34 9.06 -0.02
N LEU A 153 6.38 9.25 0.87
CA LEU A 153 4.98 9.45 0.55
C LEU A 153 4.39 10.44 1.57
N PRO A 154 3.55 11.39 1.15
CA PRO A 154 2.77 12.18 2.09
C PRO A 154 1.94 11.27 3.00
N GLN A 155 1.95 11.54 4.30
CA GLN A 155 1.42 10.62 5.32
C GLN A 155 -0.08 10.32 5.11
N GLU A 156 -0.83 11.32 4.68
CA GLU A 156 -2.27 11.25 4.45
C GLU A 156 -2.67 10.48 3.18
N VAL A 157 -1.73 10.26 2.27
CA VAL A 157 -2.00 9.62 0.97
C VAL A 157 -2.05 8.11 1.10
N GLY A 158 -1.08 7.52 1.80
CA GLY A 158 -1.00 6.07 2.00
C GLY A 158 -1.18 5.27 0.70
N ALA A 159 -2.07 4.28 0.71
CA ALA A 159 -2.35 3.43 -0.44
C ALA A 159 -3.05 4.16 -1.60
N THR A 160 -3.61 5.36 -1.40
CA THR A 160 -4.29 6.13 -2.45
C THR A 160 -3.36 6.52 -3.61
N ALA A 161 -2.05 6.66 -3.35
CA ALA A 161 -1.07 6.88 -4.40
C ALA A 161 -0.83 5.66 -5.30
N LEU A 162 -1.21 4.47 -4.84
CA LEU A 162 -0.88 3.22 -5.50
C LEU A 162 -1.96 2.83 -6.51
N SER A 163 -1.53 2.26 -7.63
CA SER A 163 -2.44 1.61 -8.56
C SER A 163 -3.20 0.49 -7.84
N ALA A 164 -4.42 0.20 -8.30
CA ALA A 164 -5.30 -0.78 -7.65
C ALA A 164 -4.61 -2.15 -7.46
N GLU A 165 -3.82 -2.59 -8.44
CA GLU A 165 -3.03 -3.84 -8.37
C GLU A 165 -1.99 -3.79 -7.24
N GLN A 166 -1.28 -2.67 -7.07
CA GLN A 166 -0.27 -2.55 -6.03
C GLN A 166 -0.88 -2.38 -4.65
N ALA A 167 -1.98 -1.63 -4.54
CA ALA A 167 -2.77 -1.57 -3.33
C ALA A 167 -3.21 -2.98 -2.89
N GLU A 168 -3.72 -3.80 -3.81
CA GLU A 168 -4.04 -5.21 -3.55
C GLU A 168 -2.84 -6.02 -3.02
N ARG A 169 -1.63 -5.81 -3.56
CA ARG A 169 -0.40 -6.46 -3.07
C ARG A 169 0.05 -5.99 -1.68
N VAL A 170 -0.23 -4.74 -1.32
CA VAL A 170 -0.03 -4.25 0.06
C VAL A 170 -0.86 -5.10 1.01
N PHE A 171 -2.14 -5.29 0.69
CA PHE A 171 -3.11 -5.96 1.56
C PHE A 171 -3.04 -7.50 1.52
N ALA A 172 -2.68 -8.10 0.38
CA ALA A 172 -2.58 -9.55 0.23
C ALA A 172 -1.43 -10.15 1.05
N ARG A 173 -0.29 -9.45 1.18
CA ARG A 173 0.86 -9.90 1.97
C ARG A 173 0.60 -9.88 3.48
N GLU A 174 -0.30 -9.02 3.95
CA GLU A 174 -0.68 -8.97 5.36
C GLU A 174 -1.40 -10.27 5.79
N LYS A 175 -2.25 -10.81 4.92
CA LYS A 175 -2.97 -12.07 5.17
C LYS A 175 -2.05 -13.29 5.35
N SER A 176 -0.84 -13.26 4.80
CA SER A 176 0.11 -14.39 4.91
C SER A 176 1.04 -14.31 6.14
N GLY A 177 0.87 -13.33 7.02
CA GLY A 177 1.67 -13.18 8.25
C GLY A 177 1.36 -14.21 9.36
N PHE A 178 0.31 -15.01 9.22
CA PHE A 178 -0.01 -16.11 10.14
C PHE A 178 0.73 -17.39 9.69
N SER A 179 2.03 -17.46 9.98
CA SER A 179 2.83 -18.67 9.71
C SER A 179 2.52 -19.76 10.74
N LEU A 180 2.16 -20.96 10.28
CA LEU A 180 1.93 -22.15 11.11
C LEU A 180 3.12 -22.48 12.02
N LEU A 181 4.34 -22.09 11.65
CA LEU A 181 5.54 -22.23 12.51
C LEU A 181 5.44 -21.43 13.82
N ASN A 182 4.71 -20.31 13.82
CA ASN A 182 4.53 -19.46 15.00
C ASN A 182 3.51 -20.07 16.00
N VAL A 183 2.55 -20.86 15.48
CA VAL A 183 1.62 -21.65 16.30
C VAL A 183 2.37 -22.81 16.98
N PHE A 184 3.26 -23.51 16.27
CA PHE A 184 4.08 -24.56 16.86
C PHE A 184 5.09 -24.04 17.89
N PHE A 185 5.63 -22.84 17.69
CA PHE A 185 6.52 -22.19 18.65
C PHE A 185 5.78 -21.84 19.97
N TRP A 186 4.56 -21.27 19.88
CA TRP A 186 3.74 -21.01 21.07
C TRP A 186 3.15 -22.29 21.71
N MET A 187 2.81 -23.31 20.93
CA MET A 187 2.43 -24.62 21.47
C MET A 187 3.61 -25.34 22.16
N GLY A 188 4.86 -25.08 21.75
CA GLY A 188 6.04 -25.56 22.45
C GLY A 188 6.23 -24.91 23.82
N ILE A 189 5.97 -23.60 23.93
CA ILE A 189 6.10 -22.85 25.20
C ILE A 189 4.97 -23.20 26.17
N PHE A 190 3.72 -23.31 25.71
CA PHE A 190 2.60 -23.70 26.59
C PHE A 190 2.52 -25.21 26.85
N GLY A 191 2.96 -26.06 25.93
CA GLY A 191 2.99 -27.52 26.10
C GLY A 191 3.98 -27.99 27.16
N PHE A 192 5.08 -27.24 27.39
CA PHE A 192 6.06 -27.57 28.42
C PHE A 192 5.61 -27.23 29.85
N SER A 193 4.60 -26.39 30.03
CA SER A 193 4.14 -25.97 31.37
C SER A 193 3.29 -27.03 32.08
N LEU A 194 2.60 -27.91 31.34
CA LEU A 194 1.77 -28.97 31.94
C LEU A 194 2.61 -30.20 32.38
N ALA A 195 3.73 -30.46 31.72
CA ALA A 195 4.63 -31.57 32.06
C ALA A 195 5.43 -31.32 33.35
N LEU A 196 5.84 -30.08 33.61
CA LEU A 196 6.54 -29.69 34.84
C LEU A 196 5.62 -29.70 36.07
N ALA A 197 4.34 -29.35 35.92
CA ALA A 197 3.36 -29.37 37.02
C ALA A 197 3.06 -30.80 37.51
N CYS A 198 2.93 -31.77 36.60
CA CYS A 198 2.70 -33.18 36.99
C CYS A 198 3.94 -33.85 37.60
N GLY A 199 5.15 -33.48 37.16
CA GLY A 199 6.40 -34.03 37.72
C GLY A 199 6.66 -33.62 39.17
N ILE A 200 6.32 -32.38 39.54
CA ILE A 200 6.50 -31.87 40.91
C ILE A 200 5.49 -32.54 41.88
N ILE A 201 4.25 -32.78 41.44
CA ILE A 201 3.23 -33.46 42.27
C ILE A 201 3.62 -34.92 42.53
N TRP A 202 4.15 -35.65 41.54
CA TRP A 202 4.61 -37.02 41.73
C TRP A 202 5.83 -37.13 42.66
N ALA A 203 6.76 -36.16 42.60
CA ALA A 203 7.92 -36.11 43.48
C ALA A 203 7.54 -35.87 44.95
N ILE A 204 6.54 -35.02 45.22
CA ILE A 204 6.06 -34.74 46.59
C ILE A 204 5.33 -35.95 47.17
N VAL A 205 4.49 -36.65 46.40
CA VAL A 205 3.78 -37.86 46.87
C VAL A 205 4.74 -39.00 47.24
N ARG A 206 5.87 -39.12 46.53
CA ARG A 206 6.87 -40.16 46.79
C ARG A 206 7.75 -39.87 48.02
N PHE A 207 7.88 -38.62 48.43
CA PHE A 207 8.72 -38.22 49.58
C PHE A 207 7.96 -38.20 50.92
N VAL A 208 6.62 -38.18 50.90
CA VAL A 208 5.78 -38.03 52.11
C VAL A 208 5.22 -39.36 52.64
N THR A 209 5.45 -40.49 51.96
CA THR A 209 5.03 -41.80 52.46
C THR A 209 6.20 -42.54 53.14
N PRO A 210 6.29 -42.56 54.48
CA PRO A 210 7.27 -43.40 55.17
C PRO A 210 6.92 -44.88 54.96
N LYS A 211 7.95 -45.63 54.55
CA LYS A 211 7.98 -47.08 54.43
C LYS A 211 7.64 -47.71 55.81
N LYS A 212 6.44 -48.27 55.97
CA LYS A 212 6.13 -49.13 57.12
C LYS A 212 6.71 -50.50 56.86
N GLU A 213 7.95 -50.72 57.27
CA GLU A 213 8.51 -52.07 57.43
C GLU A 213 8.36 -52.51 58.88
N GLY A 214 7.47 -53.50 59.08
CA GLY A 214 7.64 -54.67 59.94
C GLY A 214 7.65 -54.49 61.46
N ALA A 215 6.65 -55.07 62.13
CA ALA A 215 6.87 -55.77 63.39
C ALA A 215 5.88 -56.95 63.53
N THR A 216 6.47 -58.13 63.63
CA THR A 216 5.94 -59.46 63.90
C THR A 216 5.28 -59.55 65.28
N ILE A 217 4.24 -60.40 65.41
CA ILE A 217 4.12 -61.38 66.49
C ILE A 217 3.67 -62.69 65.84
#